data_AF-A0A6C0UDC8-F1
#
_entry.id   AF-A0A6C0UDC8-F1
#
_cell.length_a   1.000
_cell.length_b   1.000
_cell.length_c   1.000
_cell.angle_alpha   90.00
_cell.angle_beta   90.00
_cell.angle_gamma   90.00
#
_symmetry.space_group_name_H-M   'P 1'
#
loop_
_entity.id
_entity.type
_entity.pdbx_description
1 polymer ?
#
loop_
_entity_poly.entity_id
_entity_poly.type
_entity_poly.pdbx_seq_one_letter_code
_entity_poly.pdbx_strand_id
1 'polypeptide(L)'
;MSFVSLQLTPLDSLISFGLYILFIAVVSMVLIFAITGGIGLLGAVLSVPFLYVFPDVRRYLILASGGQPEAEISPWCMAFRPQYLLLAILFGVGYGITFLFLFEPIRTSDFMRPIIGPVPLIAGIPAAFVLLATPVVYAIHRRSSAWTPETSKWSVLLQWAVFLTAVVTLGTAIPALAVRFQSALPLFSAL
;
A
#
# COMPACT_ATOMS: atom_id res chain seq x y z
N MET A 1 -35.74 30.63 32.80
CA MET A 1 -34.80 29.64 32.22
C MET A 1 -33.40 30.12 32.50
N SER A 2 -32.71 29.46 33.44
CA SER A 2 -31.32 29.76 33.78
C SER A 2 -30.42 29.12 32.72
N PHE A 3 -29.73 29.93 31.91
CA PHE A 3 -28.61 29.45 31.11
C PHE A 3 -27.45 29.22 32.07
N VAL A 4 -27.25 27.96 32.47
CA VAL A 4 -26.02 27.53 33.13
C VAL A 4 -24.92 27.64 32.10
N SER A 5 -24.17 28.75 32.13
CA SER A 5 -22.91 28.85 31.43
C SER A 5 -21.94 27.87 32.07
N LEU A 6 -21.74 26.71 31.43
CA LEU A 6 -20.65 25.80 31.75
C LEU A 6 -19.33 26.56 31.52
N GLN A 7 -18.84 27.24 32.55
CA GLN A 7 -17.47 27.73 32.60
C GLN A 7 -16.57 26.51 32.76
N LEU A 8 -16.11 25.97 31.62
CA LEU A 8 -15.03 24.99 31.60
C LEU A 8 -13.84 25.62 32.31
N THR A 9 -13.32 24.94 33.33
CA THR A 9 -12.07 25.39 33.96
C THR A 9 -10.94 25.31 32.91
N PRO A 10 -9.83 26.05 33.08
CA PRO A 10 -8.68 25.95 32.17
C PRO A 10 -8.18 24.51 32.00
N LEU A 11 -8.33 23.68 33.04
CA LEU A 11 -8.03 22.26 33.02
C LEU A 11 -9.02 21.48 32.13
N ASP A 12 -10.32 21.73 32.24
CA ASP A 12 -11.34 21.08 31.41
C ASP A 12 -11.17 21.46 29.92
N SER A 13 -10.77 22.70 29.66
CA SER A 13 -10.46 23.18 28.31
C SER A 13 -9.23 22.49 27.72
N LEU A 14 -8.16 22.32 28.53
CA LEU A 14 -6.95 21.59 28.13
C LEU A 14 -7.23 20.11 27.87
N ILE A 15 -8.01 19.46 28.73
CA ILE A 15 -8.42 18.06 28.55
C ILE A 15 -9.26 17.91 27.28
N SER A 16 -10.24 18.79 27.08
CA SER A 16 -11.09 18.78 25.88
C SER A 16 -10.29 18.99 24.60
N PHE A 17 -9.31 19.89 24.62
CA PHE A 17 -8.38 20.11 23.51
C PHE A 17 -7.50 18.87 23.24
N GLY A 18 -6.98 18.23 24.29
CA GLY A 18 -6.21 16.99 24.18
C GLY A 18 -7.04 15.84 23.61
N LEU A 19 -8.28 15.66 24.07
CA LEU A 19 -9.23 14.67 23.55
C LEU A 19 -9.61 14.96 22.10
N TYR A 20 -9.76 16.23 21.74
CA TYR A 20 -10.03 16.64 20.36
C TYR A 20 -8.86 16.29 19.42
N ILE A 21 -7.61 16.58 19.83
CA ILE A 21 -6.42 16.16 19.08
C ILE A 21 -6.36 14.65 18.96
N LEU A 22 -6.58 13.92 20.06
CA LEU A 22 -6.57 12.46 20.06
C LEU A 22 -7.64 11.90 19.13
N PHE A 23 -8.86 12.45 19.15
CA PHE A 23 -9.94 12.06 18.26
C PHE A 23 -9.57 12.29 16.79
N ILE A 24 -9.04 13.48 16.45
CA ILE A 24 -8.56 13.75 15.09
C ILE A 24 -7.45 12.77 14.69
N ALA A 25 -6.50 12.49 15.58
CA ALA A 25 -5.40 11.58 15.31
C ALA A 25 -5.89 10.16 15.03
N VAL A 26 -6.83 9.66 15.84
CA VAL A 26 -7.46 8.34 15.67
C VAL A 26 -8.23 8.27 14.35
N VAL A 27 -9.10 9.25 14.07
CA VAL A 27 -9.87 9.31 12.82
C VAL A 27 -8.93 9.38 11.61
N SER A 28 -7.88 10.19 11.68
CA SER A 28 -6.88 10.32 10.61
C SER A 28 -6.12 9.01 10.39
N MET A 29 -5.71 8.32 11.47
CA MET A 29 -5.09 7.00 11.34
C MET A 29 -6.04 6.00 10.69
N VAL A 30 -7.29 5.91 11.14
CA VAL A 30 -8.29 4.98 10.57
C VAL A 30 -8.48 5.25 9.08
N LEU A 31 -8.59 6.52 8.67
CA LEU A 31 -8.69 6.89 7.26
C LEU A 31 -7.45 6.49 6.46
N ILE A 32 -6.25 6.76 6.97
CA ILE A 32 -5.00 6.36 6.31
C ILE A 32 -4.93 4.84 6.16
N PHE A 33 -5.25 4.10 7.22
CA PHE A 33 -5.28 2.63 7.18
C PHE A 33 -6.31 2.11 6.17
N ALA A 34 -7.50 2.70 6.11
CA ALA A 34 -8.53 2.31 5.15
C ALA A 34 -8.09 2.56 3.70
N ILE A 35 -7.51 3.73 3.42
CA ILE A 35 -7.02 4.08 2.07
C ILE A 35 -5.86 3.19 1.65
N THR A 36 -4.84 3.07 2.52
CA THR A 36 -3.62 2.30 2.22
C THR A 36 -3.90 0.81 2.14
N GLY A 37 -4.75 0.28 3.04
CA GLY A 37 -5.26 -1.09 2.96
C GLY A 37 -6.06 -1.34 1.69
N GLY A 38 -6.94 -0.40 1.30
CA GLY A 38 -7.70 -0.48 0.04
C GLY A 38 -6.80 -0.50 -1.20
N ILE A 39 -5.77 0.34 -1.25
CA ILE A 39 -4.75 0.34 -2.31
C ILE A 39 -4.03 -1.01 -2.36
N GLY A 40 -3.65 -1.56 -1.20
CA GLY A 40 -3.02 -2.88 -1.11
C GLY A 40 -3.91 -4.00 -1.65
N LEU A 41 -5.19 -3.99 -1.29
CA LEU A 41 -6.19 -4.94 -1.79
C LEU A 41 -6.39 -4.83 -3.31
N LEU A 42 -6.56 -3.62 -3.84
CA LEU A 42 -6.69 -3.37 -5.27
C LEU A 42 -5.44 -3.84 -6.03
N GLY A 43 -4.25 -3.47 -5.56
CA GLY A 43 -2.99 -3.91 -6.15
C GLY A 43 -2.83 -5.43 -6.14
N ALA A 44 -3.21 -6.09 -5.04
CA ALA A 44 -3.18 -7.54 -4.94
C ALA A 44 -4.13 -8.22 -5.92
N VAL A 45 -5.39 -7.79 -6.00
CA VAL A 45 -6.38 -8.35 -6.94
C VAL A 45 -5.95 -8.14 -8.39
N LEU A 46 -5.48 -6.94 -8.75
CA LEU A 46 -5.07 -6.61 -10.11
C LEU A 46 -3.75 -7.29 -10.52
N SER A 47 -2.94 -7.71 -9.55
CA SER A 47 -1.68 -8.42 -9.80
C SER A 47 -1.83 -9.94 -9.90
N VAL A 48 -3.02 -10.51 -9.63
CA VAL A 48 -3.30 -11.95 -9.74
C VAL A 48 -2.87 -12.55 -11.10
N PRO A 49 -3.08 -11.89 -12.26
CA PRO A 49 -2.62 -12.42 -13.55
C PRO A 49 -1.11 -12.69 -13.61
N PHE A 50 -0.29 -11.92 -12.89
CA PHE A 50 1.17 -12.13 -12.85
C PHE A 50 1.56 -13.43 -12.14
N LEU A 51 0.70 -13.97 -11.27
CA LEU A 51 0.95 -15.23 -10.57
C LEU A 51 0.91 -16.45 -11.50
N TYR A 52 0.32 -16.32 -12.71
CA TYR A 52 0.45 -17.37 -13.73
C TYR A 52 1.86 -17.43 -14.33
N VAL A 53 2.61 -16.33 -14.28
CA VAL A 53 3.95 -16.20 -14.89
C VAL A 53 5.07 -16.34 -13.84
N PHE A 54 4.77 -16.10 -12.56
CA PHE A 54 5.73 -16.13 -11.46
C PHE A 54 5.49 -17.33 -10.52
N PRO A 55 5.98 -18.53 -10.89
CA PRO A 55 5.67 -19.77 -10.18
C PRO A 55 6.20 -19.79 -8.74
N ASP A 56 7.38 -19.21 -8.49
CA ASP A 56 7.98 -19.21 -7.14
C ASP A 56 7.22 -18.26 -6.21
N VAL A 57 6.87 -17.06 -6.69
CA VAL A 57 6.06 -16.10 -5.93
C VAL A 57 4.67 -16.65 -5.69
N ARG A 58 4.05 -17.28 -6.70
CA ARG A 58 2.77 -17.98 -6.56
C ARG A 58 2.86 -19.06 -5.49
N ARG A 59 3.86 -19.94 -5.55
CA ARG A 59 4.06 -21.03 -4.59
C ARG A 59 4.17 -20.50 -3.16
N TYR A 60 4.98 -19.46 -2.96
CA TYR A 60 5.12 -18.81 -1.67
C TYR A 60 3.80 -18.24 -1.16
N LEU A 61 3.11 -17.45 -1.99
CA LEU A 61 1.85 -16.84 -1.59
C LEU A 61 0.77 -17.90 -1.32
N ILE A 62 0.77 -19.04 -2.04
CA ILE A 62 -0.17 -20.14 -1.81
C ILE A 62 0.06 -20.69 -0.41
N LEU A 63 1.30 -21.02 -0.08
CA LEU A 63 1.68 -21.53 1.24
C LEU A 63 1.41 -20.50 2.34
N ALA A 64 1.79 -19.24 2.14
CA ALA A 64 1.57 -18.16 3.09
C ALA A 64 0.06 -17.89 3.31
N SER A 65 -0.78 -18.19 2.32
CA SER A 65 -2.24 -18.14 2.42
C SER A 65 -2.89 -19.43 2.95
N GLY A 66 -2.09 -20.36 3.51
CA GLY A 66 -2.58 -21.63 4.05
C GLY A 66 -3.04 -22.63 2.99
N GLY A 67 -2.57 -22.50 1.75
CA GLY A 67 -2.89 -23.39 0.64
C GLY A 67 -1.81 -24.46 0.44
N GLN A 68 -2.18 -25.51 -0.30
CA GLN A 68 -1.22 -26.51 -0.75
C GLN A 68 -0.66 -26.11 -2.12
N PRO A 69 0.68 -26.02 -2.28
CA PRO A 69 1.31 -25.56 -3.52
C PRO A 69 1.16 -26.56 -4.68
N GLU A 70 0.85 -27.82 -4.40
CA GLU A 70 0.71 -28.91 -5.38
C GLU A 70 -0.71 -29.07 -5.92
N ALA A 71 -1.70 -28.46 -5.27
CA ALA A 71 -3.04 -28.43 -5.82
C ALA A 71 -3.05 -27.43 -6.98
N GLU A 72 -3.55 -27.84 -8.16
CA GLU A 72 -3.84 -26.97 -9.31
C GLU A 72 -4.95 -25.96 -8.96
N ILE A 73 -4.63 -25.05 -8.04
CA ILE A 73 -5.54 -24.02 -7.59
C ILE A 73 -5.31 -22.82 -8.49
N SER A 74 -6.39 -22.38 -9.14
CA SER A 74 -6.42 -21.11 -9.87
C SER A 74 -5.90 -19.98 -8.96
N PRO A 75 -4.95 -19.14 -9.43
CA PRO A 75 -4.49 -17.96 -8.71
C PRO A 75 -5.61 -17.07 -8.19
N TRP A 76 -6.77 -17.06 -8.84
CA TRP A 76 -7.94 -16.32 -8.38
C TRP A 76 -8.51 -16.85 -7.05
N CYS A 77 -8.42 -18.16 -6.79
CA CYS A 77 -8.86 -18.72 -5.52
C CYS A 77 -7.98 -18.26 -4.34
N MET A 78 -6.72 -17.89 -4.59
CA MET A 78 -5.87 -17.26 -3.57
C MET A 78 -6.35 -15.85 -3.24
N ALA A 79 -6.80 -15.08 -4.24
CA ALA A 79 -7.18 -13.68 -4.06
C ALA A 79 -8.30 -13.50 -3.03
N PHE A 80 -9.16 -14.51 -2.84
CA PHE A 80 -10.25 -14.51 -1.88
C PHE A 80 -9.88 -15.10 -0.50
N ARG A 81 -8.64 -15.57 -0.30
CA ARG A 81 -8.24 -16.15 0.99
C ARG A 81 -8.00 -15.05 2.03
N PRO A 82 -8.55 -15.18 3.25
CA PRO A 82 -8.37 -14.18 4.31
C PRO A 82 -6.92 -13.85 4.60
N GLN A 83 -6.03 -14.85 4.64
CA GLN A 83 -4.60 -14.60 4.90
C GLN A 83 -3.92 -13.82 3.76
N TYR A 84 -4.33 -14.05 2.51
CA TYR A 84 -3.81 -13.31 1.36
C TYR A 84 -4.30 -11.85 1.38
N LEU A 85 -5.59 -11.64 1.70
CA LEU A 85 -6.15 -10.31 1.90
C LEU A 85 -5.43 -9.55 3.03
N LEU A 86 -5.10 -10.23 4.13
CA LEU A 86 -4.35 -9.64 5.23
C LEU A 86 -2.92 -9.27 4.81
N LEU A 87 -2.24 -10.13 4.05
CA LEU A 87 -0.94 -9.81 3.46
C LEU A 87 -1.03 -8.60 2.52
N ALA A 88 -2.06 -8.53 1.67
CA ALA A 88 -2.30 -7.41 0.77
C ALA A 88 -2.52 -6.10 1.54
N ILE A 89 -3.28 -6.13 2.64
CA ILE A 89 -3.46 -4.97 3.53
C ILE A 89 -2.12 -4.57 4.15
N LEU A 90 -1.33 -5.52 4.66
CA LEU A 90 -0.01 -5.23 5.25
C LEU A 90 0.95 -4.61 4.23
N PHE A 91 0.95 -5.10 2.98
CA PHE A 91 1.71 -4.47 1.90
C PHE A 91 1.24 -3.05 1.60
N GLY A 92 -0.08 -2.84 1.53
CA GLY A 92 -0.67 -1.51 1.33
C GLY A 92 -0.32 -0.52 2.43
N VAL A 93 -0.42 -0.94 3.69
CA VAL A 93 0.00 -0.15 4.86
C VAL A 93 1.50 0.13 4.82
N GLY A 94 2.33 -0.87 4.52
CA GLY A 94 3.78 -0.69 4.37
C GLY A 94 4.11 0.36 3.31
N TYR A 95 3.43 0.32 2.16
CA TYR A 95 3.55 1.33 1.12
C TYR A 95 3.11 2.71 1.61
N GLY A 96 1.97 2.79 2.32
CA GLY A 96 1.47 4.04 2.91
C GLY A 96 2.46 4.68 3.88
N ILE A 97 3.11 3.87 4.72
CA ILE A 97 4.17 4.31 5.62
C ILE A 97 5.35 4.87 4.82
N THR A 98 5.84 4.13 3.81
CA THR A 98 6.91 4.61 2.93
C THR A 98 6.53 5.91 2.23
N PHE A 99 5.28 6.05 1.79
CA PHE A 99 4.77 7.28 1.21
C PHE A 99 4.84 8.44 2.21
N LEU A 100 4.33 8.29 3.43
CA LEU A 100 4.37 9.35 4.44
C LEU A 100 5.79 9.79 4.78
N PHE A 101 6.73 8.83 4.91
CA PHE A 101 8.13 9.14 5.21
C PHE A 101 8.88 9.82 4.07
N LEU A 102 8.56 9.48 2.81
CA LEU A 102 9.28 10.02 1.65
C LEU A 102 8.60 11.24 1.03
N PHE A 103 7.30 11.42 1.24
CA PHE A 103 6.52 12.51 0.64
C PHE A 103 7.08 13.88 1.01
N GLU A 104 7.24 14.16 2.32
CA GLU A 104 7.68 15.49 2.77
C GLU A 104 9.14 15.80 2.39
N PRO A 105 10.12 14.87 2.54
CA PRO A 105 11.47 15.08 2.04
C PRO A 105 11.53 15.30 0.52
N ILE A 106 10.74 14.56 -0.26
CA ILE A 106 10.69 14.74 -1.73
C ILE A 106 10.07 16.09 -2.09
N ARG A 107 9.00 16.48 -1.40
CA ARG A 107 8.30 17.76 -1.60
C ARG A 107 9.20 18.97 -1.30
N THR A 108 10.01 18.88 -0.26
CA THR A 108 10.83 19.99 0.25
C THR A 108 12.24 20.02 -0.35
N SER A 109 12.66 18.96 -1.04
CA SER A 109 13.97 18.85 -1.69
C SER A 109 14.11 19.78 -2.89
N ASP A 110 15.11 20.66 -2.85
CA ASP A 110 15.50 21.54 -3.96
C ASP A 110 16.02 20.77 -5.17
N PHE A 111 16.44 19.51 -4.99
CA PHE A 111 16.94 18.62 -6.04
C PHE A 111 15.83 18.20 -7.03
N MET A 112 14.57 18.14 -6.56
CA MET A 112 13.41 17.78 -7.38
C MET A 112 12.66 19.01 -7.94
N ARG A 113 13.10 20.25 -7.62
CA ARG A 113 12.47 21.48 -8.13
C ARG A 113 12.45 21.64 -9.65
N PRO A 114 13.43 21.15 -10.44
CA PRO A 114 13.32 21.17 -11.90
C PRO A 114 12.34 20.12 -12.44
N ILE A 115 12.01 19.11 -11.63
CA ILE A 115 11.13 17.98 -11.93
C ILE A 115 9.88 18.07 -11.04
N ILE A 116 9.32 19.28 -10.88
CA ILE A 116 8.00 19.47 -10.24
C ILE A 116 6.93 19.07 -11.26
N GLY A 117 6.88 17.76 -11.53
CA GLY A 117 5.78 17.10 -12.18
C GLY A 117 5.32 15.95 -11.28
N PRO A 118 4.22 15.27 -11.61
CA PRO A 118 3.70 14.16 -10.80
C PRO A 118 4.63 12.93 -10.78
N VAL A 119 5.80 12.98 -11.44
CA VAL A 119 6.72 11.86 -11.69
C VAL A 119 7.43 11.33 -10.44
N PRO A 120 7.98 12.15 -9.51
CA PRO A 120 8.60 11.63 -8.29
C PRO A 120 7.60 10.92 -7.36
N LEU A 121 6.35 11.37 -7.36
CA LEU A 121 5.25 10.79 -6.59
C LEU A 121 4.72 9.49 -7.23
N ILE A 122 4.64 9.44 -8.56
CA ILE A 122 4.11 8.29 -9.30
C ILE A 122 5.14 7.19 -9.51
N ALA A 123 6.44 7.51 -9.56
CA ALA A 123 7.49 6.52 -9.84
C ALA A 123 8.52 6.39 -8.70
N GLY A 124 8.92 7.50 -8.08
CA GLY A 124 9.98 7.52 -7.08
C GLY A 124 9.60 6.78 -5.79
N ILE A 125 8.44 7.10 -5.21
CA ILE A 125 7.96 6.44 -3.98
C ILE A 125 7.66 4.95 -4.23
N PRO A 126 6.94 4.55 -5.30
CA PRO A 126 6.81 3.14 -5.66
C PRO A 126 8.14 2.41 -5.82
N ALA A 127 9.11 3.00 -6.53
CA ALA A 127 10.42 2.38 -6.72
C ALA A 127 11.17 2.22 -5.39
N ALA A 128 11.16 3.25 -4.52
CA ALA A 128 11.77 3.17 -3.20
C ALA A 128 11.14 2.07 -2.35
N PHE A 129 9.81 1.97 -2.34
CA PHE A 129 9.12 0.88 -1.65
C PHE A 129 9.53 -0.49 -2.20
N VAL A 130 9.54 -0.68 -3.53
CA VAL A 130 9.95 -1.97 -4.13
C VAL A 130 11.39 -2.32 -3.75
N LEU A 131 12.31 -1.35 -3.78
CA LEU A 131 13.71 -1.56 -3.40
C LEU A 131 13.87 -1.98 -1.93
N LEU A 132 13.04 -1.45 -1.04
CA LEU A 132 13.04 -1.81 0.39
C LEU A 132 12.32 -3.13 0.66
N ALA A 133 11.17 -3.35 0.03
CA ALA A 133 10.30 -4.49 0.27
C ALA A 133 10.84 -5.80 -0.34
N THR A 134 11.38 -5.74 -1.56
CA THR A 134 11.92 -6.90 -2.29
C THR A 134 12.92 -7.74 -1.48
N PRO A 135 13.99 -7.16 -0.89
CA PRO A 135 14.95 -7.94 -0.11
C PRO A 135 14.31 -8.54 1.16
N VAL A 136 13.34 -7.85 1.77
CA VAL A 136 12.61 -8.34 2.95
C VAL A 136 11.76 -9.55 2.58
N VAL A 137 10.91 -9.45 1.56
CA VAL A 137 10.06 -10.57 1.12
C VAL A 137 10.88 -11.73 0.58
N TYR A 138 12.00 -11.45 -0.09
CA TYR A 138 12.95 -12.47 -0.51
C TYR A 138 13.54 -13.21 0.68
N ALA A 139 13.99 -12.49 1.72
CA ALA A 139 14.57 -13.10 2.91
C ALA A 139 13.55 -13.98 3.65
N ILE A 140 12.28 -13.55 3.72
CA ILE A 140 11.20 -14.34 4.31
C ILE A 140 10.89 -15.56 3.44
N HIS A 141 10.73 -15.40 2.12
CA HIS A 141 10.51 -16.50 1.18
C HIS A 141 11.63 -17.53 1.28
N ARG A 142 12.89 -17.10 1.30
CA ARG A 142 14.05 -17.99 1.41
C ARG A 142 14.08 -18.84 2.68
N ARG A 143 13.45 -18.39 3.76
CA ARG A 143 13.34 -19.13 5.04
C ARG A 143 12.07 -19.97 5.15
N SER A 144 11.17 -19.86 4.17
CA SER A 144 9.89 -20.56 4.17
C SER A 144 9.99 -21.95 3.54
N SER A 145 9.00 -22.79 3.82
CA SER A 145 8.83 -24.10 3.17
C SER A 145 8.49 -24.01 1.68
N ALA A 146 8.27 -22.81 1.13
CA ALA A 146 8.08 -22.61 -0.29
C ALA A 146 9.38 -22.74 -1.10
N TRP A 147 10.53 -22.55 -0.43
CA TRP A 147 11.84 -22.63 -1.08
C TRP A 147 12.23 -24.07 -1.39
N THR A 148 12.46 -24.39 -2.66
CA THR A 148 12.89 -25.72 -3.09
C THR A 148 14.33 -25.75 -3.59
N PRO A 149 14.94 -26.95 -3.71
CA PRO A 149 16.27 -27.10 -4.30
C PRO A 149 16.38 -26.55 -5.74
N GLU A 150 15.27 -26.57 -6.49
CA GLU A 150 15.18 -26.08 -7.87
C GLU A 150 15.01 -24.55 -7.94
N THR A 151 14.72 -23.90 -6.82
CA THR A 151 14.46 -22.46 -6.76
C THR A 151 15.75 -21.66 -6.96
N SER A 152 15.82 -20.87 -8.05
CA SER A 152 16.96 -20.00 -8.33
C SER A 152 16.87 -18.68 -7.56
N LYS A 153 17.96 -18.29 -6.89
CA LYS A 153 18.05 -17.04 -6.11
C LYS A 153 17.73 -15.78 -6.94
N TRP A 154 18.31 -15.69 -8.13
CA TRP A 154 18.14 -14.54 -9.01
C TRP A 154 16.74 -14.49 -9.62
N SER A 155 16.17 -15.65 -9.95
CA SER A 155 14.80 -15.77 -10.43
C SER A 155 13.80 -15.25 -9.40
N VAL A 156 13.90 -15.69 -8.14
CA VAL A 156 12.96 -15.29 -7.08
C VAL A 156 13.05 -13.80 -6.76
N LEU A 157 14.27 -13.25 -6.71
CA LEU A 157 14.45 -11.80 -6.51
C LEU A 157 13.79 -11.00 -7.62
N LEU A 158 13.99 -11.41 -8.88
CA LEU A 158 13.41 -10.73 -10.03
C LEU A 158 11.88 -10.86 -10.04
N GLN A 159 11.34 -12.06 -9.77
CA GLN A 159 9.89 -12.27 -9.70
C GLN A 159 9.26 -11.40 -8.61
N TRP A 160 9.87 -11.30 -7.42
CA TRP A 160 9.38 -10.42 -6.36
C TRP A 160 9.46 -8.94 -6.75
N ALA A 161 10.57 -8.49 -7.32
CA ALA A 161 10.73 -7.11 -7.76
C ALA A 161 9.66 -6.72 -8.78
N VAL A 162 9.43 -7.56 -9.80
CA VAL A 162 8.43 -7.32 -10.84
C VAL A 162 7.02 -7.40 -10.27
N PHE A 163 6.73 -8.41 -9.44
CA PHE A 163 5.42 -8.57 -8.81
C PHE A 163 5.06 -7.38 -7.91
N LEU A 164 5.97 -6.96 -7.02
CA LEU A 164 5.74 -5.80 -6.15
C LEU A 164 5.61 -4.51 -6.96
N THR A 165 6.39 -4.35 -8.02
CA THR A 165 6.26 -3.20 -8.93
C THR A 165 4.87 -3.17 -9.54
N ALA A 166 4.36 -4.30 -10.04
CA ALA A 166 3.01 -4.40 -10.60
C ALA A 166 1.94 -4.10 -9.54
N VAL A 167 2.02 -4.70 -8.35
CA VAL A 167 1.08 -4.46 -7.24
C VAL A 167 0.98 -2.97 -6.91
N VAL A 168 2.12 -2.31 -6.70
CA VAL A 168 2.15 -0.91 -6.27
C VAL A 168 1.72 0.01 -7.41
N THR A 169 2.19 -0.23 -8.63
CA THR A 169 1.81 0.59 -9.79
C THR A 169 0.31 0.49 -10.05
N LEU A 170 -0.26 -0.72 -10.06
CA LEU A 170 -1.69 -0.92 -10.30
C LEU A 170 -2.55 -0.38 -9.15
N GLY A 171 -2.13 -0.59 -7.90
CA GLY A 171 -2.83 -0.08 -6.73
C GLY A 171 -2.84 1.46 -6.65
N THR A 172 -1.79 2.13 -7.14
CA THR A 172 -1.63 3.60 -7.04
C THR A 172 -2.04 4.35 -8.29
N ALA A 173 -2.02 3.71 -9.47
CA ALA A 173 -2.43 4.31 -10.73
C ALA A 173 -3.91 4.72 -10.72
N ILE A 174 -4.78 3.91 -10.12
CA ILE A 174 -6.24 4.18 -10.09
C ILE A 174 -6.57 5.47 -9.32
N PRO A 175 -6.10 5.66 -8.06
CA PRO A 175 -6.26 6.94 -7.37
C PRO A 175 -5.66 8.13 -8.14
N ALA A 176 -4.47 7.96 -8.74
CA ALA A 176 -3.81 9.03 -9.49
C ALA A 176 -4.61 9.45 -10.75
N LEU A 177 -5.17 8.47 -11.46
CA LEU A 177 -6.07 8.69 -12.60
C LEU A 177 -7.36 9.39 -12.14
N ALA A 178 -7.98 8.91 -11.05
CA ALA A 178 -9.21 9.50 -10.52
C ALA A 178 -9.05 10.99 -10.15
N VAL A 179 -7.93 11.34 -9.50
CA VAL A 179 -7.60 12.75 -9.17
C VAL A 179 -7.41 13.59 -10.44
N ARG A 180 -6.75 13.04 -11.48
CA ARG A 180 -6.60 13.72 -12.78
C ARG A 180 -7.93 13.91 -13.51
N PHE A 181 -8.84 12.94 -13.44
CA PHE A 181 -10.16 13.07 -14.07
C PHE A 181 -11.04 14.09 -13.33
N GLN A 182 -10.99 14.15 -11.99
CA GLN A 182 -11.68 15.17 -11.21
C GLN A 182 -11.17 16.60 -11.48
N SER A 183 -9.87 16.78 -11.69
CA SER A 183 -9.32 18.10 -12.05
C SER A 183 -9.59 18.50 -13.52
N ALA A 184 -9.93 17.54 -14.39
CA ALA A 184 -10.30 17.79 -15.79
C ALA A 184 -11.82 18.01 -15.99
N LEU A 185 -12.66 17.59 -15.04
CA LEU A 185 -14.13 17.79 -15.09
C LEU A 185 -14.58 19.26 -15.29
N PRO A 186 -13.96 20.30 -14.67
CA PRO A 186 -14.35 21.69 -14.94
C PRO A 186 -13.97 22.20 -16.35
N LEU A 187 -13.12 21.49 -17.09
CA LEU A 187 -12.77 21.79 -18.49
C LEU A 187 -13.81 21.24 -19.49
N PHE A 188 -14.47 20.12 -19.16
CA PHE A 188 -15.49 19.52 -20.01
C PHE A 188 -16.88 20.13 -19.82
N SER A 189 -17.16 20.82 -18.72
CA SER A 189 -18.41 21.56 -18.51
C SER A 189 -18.42 22.96 -19.16
N ALA A 190 -17.33 23.34 -19.84
CA ALA A 190 -17.16 24.62 -20.53
C ALA A 190 -17.14 24.49 -22.07
N LEU A 191 -17.35 23.28 -22.60
CA LEU A 191 -17.59 22.96 -24.01
C LEU A 191 -19.05 22.55 -24.21
#